data_AF-A0A845RAG8-F1
#
_entry.id   AF-A0A845RAG8-F1
#
_cell.length_a   1.000
_cell.length_b   1.000
_cell.length_c   1.000
_cell.angle_alpha   90.00
_cell.angle_beta   90.00
_cell.angle_gamma   90.00
#
_symmetry.space_group_name_H-M   'P 1'
#
loop_
_entity.id
_entity.type
_entity.pdbx_description
1 polymer ?
#
loop_
_entity_poly.entity_id
_entity_poly.type
_entity_poly.pdbx_seq_one_letter_code
_entity_poly.pdbx_strand_id
1 'polypeptide(L)'
;MARKMFTQEQVRVMAENPYTFHVSTTQITFTNAFKEEFWRRYQEGDTPRTIMYDLGYDPEVLGRNRLSGIQNVVCKQAVSAKGFHERPQRRRGEGSAEGRDTTTQAQLRQMQHRLKYLEQEVEFLKKISSARGGRKQGPRP
;
A
#
# COMPACT_ATOMS: atom_id res chain seq x y z
N MET A 1 -2.41 28.29 -3.57
CA MET A 1 -3.57 27.39 -3.46
C MET A 1 -4.10 27.42 -2.04
N ALA A 2 -5.32 27.90 -1.81
CA ALA A 2 -5.93 27.92 -0.48
C ALA A 2 -6.17 26.49 0.01
N ARG A 3 -5.77 26.18 1.25
CA ARG A 3 -6.13 24.90 1.88
C ARG A 3 -7.64 24.91 2.15
N LYS A 4 -8.38 23.97 1.57
CA LYS A 4 -9.78 23.72 1.97
C LYS A 4 -9.79 23.35 3.44
N MET A 5 -10.41 24.19 4.25
CA MET A 5 -10.66 23.95 5.67
C MET A 5 -12.01 23.24 5.81
N PHE A 6 -12.11 22.36 6.79
CA PHE A 6 -13.38 21.75 7.15
C PHE A 6 -14.23 22.72 7.96
N THR A 7 -15.54 22.73 7.70
CA THR A 7 -16.51 23.43 8.55
C THR A 7 -16.65 22.70 9.89
N GLN A 8 -17.15 23.38 10.92
CA GLN A 8 -17.37 22.73 12.22
C GLN A 8 -18.33 21.53 12.13
N GLU A 9 -19.33 21.60 11.25
CA GLU A 9 -20.25 20.49 10.98
C GLU A 9 -19.52 19.28 10.38
N GLN A 10 -18.66 19.50 9.37
CA GLN A 10 -17.86 18.44 8.77
C GLN A 10 -16.90 17.80 9.78
N VAL A 11 -16.28 18.62 10.64
CA VAL A 11 -15.42 18.13 11.73
C VAL A 11 -16.22 17.25 12.68
N ARG A 12 -17.44 17.63 13.04
CA ARG A 12 -18.31 16.87 13.96
C ARG A 12 -18.73 15.53 13.36
N VAL A 13 -19.19 15.52 12.11
CA VAL A 13 -19.57 14.29 11.40
C VAL A 13 -18.37 13.35 11.25
N MET A 14 -17.20 13.89 10.91
CA MET A 14 -15.97 13.09 10.82
C MET A 14 -15.53 12.58 12.20
N ALA A 15 -15.71 13.35 13.27
CA ALA A 15 -15.34 12.94 14.63
C ALA A 15 -16.21 11.79 15.18
N GLU A 16 -17.47 11.69 14.73
CA GLU A 16 -18.38 10.61 15.12
C GLU A 16 -18.03 9.27 14.44
N ASN A 17 -17.23 9.30 13.38
CA ASN A 17 -16.82 8.11 12.65
C ASN A 17 -15.77 7.30 13.44
N PRO A 18 -15.96 5.98 13.68
CA PRO A 18 -15.01 5.13 14.42
C PRO A 18 -13.64 5.00 13.75
N TYR A 19 -13.54 5.32 12.45
CA TYR A 19 -12.28 5.32 11.71
C TYR A 19 -11.46 6.60 11.87
N THR A 20 -12.00 7.61 12.58
CA THR A 20 -11.32 8.87 12.86
C THR A 20 -10.61 8.81 14.20
N PHE A 21 -9.28 8.95 14.19
CA PHE A 21 -8.49 9.07 15.40
C PHE A 21 -8.49 10.50 15.94
N HIS A 22 -8.32 11.49 15.05
CA HIS A 22 -8.34 12.89 15.41
C HIS A 22 -8.72 13.75 14.21
N VAL A 23 -9.63 14.69 14.39
CA VAL A 23 -10.01 15.64 13.35
C VAL A 23 -9.95 17.07 13.86
N SER A 24 -9.45 17.95 13.01
CA SER A 24 -9.33 19.39 13.19
C SER A 24 -9.73 20.07 11.89
N THR A 25 -9.98 21.38 11.91
CA THR A 25 -10.39 22.16 10.71
C THR A 25 -9.41 22.04 9.54
N THR A 26 -8.14 21.71 9.80
CA THR A 26 -7.09 21.62 8.77
C THR A 26 -6.52 20.22 8.56
N GLN A 27 -6.78 19.27 9.46
CA GLN A 27 -6.14 17.96 9.46
C GLN A 27 -7.10 16.89 9.94
N ILE A 28 -7.03 15.72 9.30
CA ILE A 28 -7.71 14.51 9.75
C ILE A 28 -6.68 13.40 9.87
N THR A 29 -6.77 12.68 10.97
CA THR A 29 -5.93 11.56 11.34
C THR A 29 -6.82 10.34 11.48
N PHE A 30 -6.50 9.29 10.75
CA PHE A 30 -7.26 8.05 10.73
C PHE A 30 -6.64 7.02 11.67
N THR A 31 -7.48 6.14 12.21
CA THR A 31 -7.05 5.01 13.05
C THR A 31 -6.26 4.00 12.22
N ASN A 32 -5.57 3.07 12.88
CA ASN A 32 -4.90 1.98 12.17
C ASN A 32 -5.90 1.08 11.42
N ALA A 33 -7.05 0.79 12.03
CA ALA A 33 -8.12 -0.01 11.44
C ALA A 33 -8.59 0.57 10.08
N PHE A 34 -8.71 1.89 9.98
CA PHE A 34 -9.04 2.55 8.72
C PHE A 34 -8.02 2.24 7.62
N LYS A 35 -6.73 2.31 7.96
CA LYS A 35 -5.64 2.16 6.99
C LYS A 35 -5.50 0.72 6.52
N GLU A 36 -5.73 -0.23 7.42
CA GLU A 36 -5.77 -1.66 7.11
C GLU A 36 -6.92 -1.97 6.15
N GLU A 37 -8.13 -1.50 6.49
CA GLU A 37 -9.32 -1.68 5.65
C GLU A 37 -9.14 -1.01 4.27
N PHE A 38 -8.63 0.22 4.26
CA PHE A 38 -8.34 0.94 3.03
C PHE A 38 -7.34 0.18 2.16
N TRP A 39 -6.24 -0.31 2.75
CA TRP A 39 -5.22 -1.03 2.01
C TRP A 39 -5.75 -2.36 1.47
N ARG A 40 -6.56 -3.08 2.25
CA ARG A 40 -7.19 -4.33 1.81
C ARG A 40 -8.06 -4.11 0.57
N ARG A 41 -9.02 -3.19 0.64
CA ARG A 41 -9.91 -2.91 -0.51
C ARG A 41 -9.18 -2.33 -1.70
N TYR A 42 -8.17 -1.51 -1.46
CA TYR A 42 -7.31 -0.99 -2.53
C TYR A 42 -6.57 -2.11 -3.27
N GLN A 43 -6.16 -3.17 -2.57
CA GLN A 43 -5.56 -4.36 -3.18
C GLN A 43 -6.59 -5.24 -3.92
N GLU A 44 -7.86 -5.20 -3.49
CA GLU A 44 -8.97 -5.87 -4.17
C GLU A 44 -9.40 -5.16 -5.47
N GLY A 45 -8.92 -3.93 -5.70
CA GLY A 45 -9.15 -3.16 -6.92
C GLY A 45 -10.13 -1.99 -6.75
N ASP A 46 -10.61 -1.73 -5.54
CA ASP A 46 -11.51 -0.62 -5.28
C ASP A 46 -10.81 0.73 -5.43
N THR A 47 -11.56 1.73 -5.93
CA THR A 47 -11.01 3.08 -6.06
C THR A 47 -10.94 3.78 -4.70
N PRO A 48 -9.91 4.60 -4.42
CA PRO A 48 -9.82 5.39 -3.19
C PRO A 48 -11.08 6.21 -2.88
N ARG A 49 -11.77 6.66 -3.93
CA ARG A 49 -13.01 7.43 -3.84
C ARG A 49 -14.15 6.58 -3.27
N THR A 50 -14.33 5.37 -3.78
CA THR A 50 -15.33 4.40 -3.30
C THR A 50 -15.03 3.99 -1.86
N ILE A 51 -13.79 3.63 -1.57
CA ILE A 51 -13.38 3.18 -0.23
C ILE A 51 -13.66 4.27 0.82
N MET A 52 -13.34 5.53 0.52
CA MET A 52 -13.64 6.64 1.45
C MET A 52 -15.14 6.76 1.71
N TYR A 53 -15.95 6.71 0.65
CA TYR A 53 -17.40 6.82 0.75
C TYR A 53 -17.98 5.70 1.62
N ASP A 54 -17.55 4.46 1.39
CA ASP A 54 -18.00 3.29 2.14
C ASP A 54 -17.56 3.33 3.61
N LEU A 55 -16.41 3.93 3.89
CA LEU A 55 -15.91 4.13 5.25
C LEU A 55 -16.49 5.37 5.92
N GLY A 56 -17.49 6.02 5.31
CA GLY A 56 -18.22 7.15 5.90
C GLY A 56 -17.53 8.50 5.74
N TYR A 57 -16.67 8.65 4.74
CA TYR A 57 -16.03 9.93 4.38
C TYR A 57 -16.44 10.38 2.98
N ASP A 58 -16.99 11.59 2.88
CA ASP A 58 -17.33 12.15 1.59
C ASP A 58 -16.06 12.57 0.81
N PRO A 59 -15.74 11.94 -0.34
CA PRO A 59 -14.58 12.29 -1.14
C PRO A 59 -14.67 13.69 -1.77
N GLU A 60 -15.87 14.26 -1.96
CA GLU A 60 -16.05 15.64 -2.44
C GLU A 60 -15.69 16.66 -1.36
N VAL A 61 -16.04 16.36 -0.10
CA VAL A 61 -15.67 17.18 1.07
C VAL A 61 -14.16 17.15 1.31
N LEU A 62 -13.53 15.98 1.20
CA LEU A 62 -12.08 15.84 1.31
C LEU A 62 -11.34 16.51 0.14
N GLY A 63 -11.87 16.34 -1.07
CA GLY A 63 -11.29 16.82 -2.31
C GLY A 63 -10.13 15.96 -2.83
N ARG A 64 -9.93 16.03 -4.15
CA ARG A 64 -8.97 15.19 -4.90
C ARG A 64 -7.54 15.21 -4.34
N ASN A 65 -7.02 16.39 -3.98
CA ASN A 65 -5.65 16.53 -3.48
C ASN A 65 -5.43 15.80 -2.16
N ARG A 66 -6.42 15.86 -1.26
CA ARG A 66 -6.36 15.21 0.05
C ARG A 66 -6.51 13.71 -0.11
N LEU A 67 -7.43 13.27 -0.97
CA LEU A 67 -7.60 11.86 -1.31
C LEU A 67 -6.31 11.22 -1.83
N SER A 68 -5.66 11.85 -2.82
CA SER A 68 -4.36 11.39 -3.34
C SER A 68 -3.27 11.39 -2.27
N GLY A 69 -3.25 12.41 -1.39
CA GLY A 69 -2.34 12.45 -0.26
C GLY A 69 -2.54 11.30 0.71
N ILE A 70 -3.79 10.97 1.05
CA ILE A 70 -4.12 9.86 1.95
C ILE A 70 -3.69 8.53 1.33
N GLN A 71 -4.06 8.29 0.07
CA GLN A 71 -3.64 7.09 -0.67
C GLN A 71 -2.11 6.93 -0.62
N ASN A 72 -1.35 7.98 -0.95
CA ASN A 72 0.11 7.95 -0.92
C ASN A 72 0.67 7.62 0.47
N VAL A 73 0.08 8.18 1.54
CA VAL A 73 0.52 7.91 2.91
C VAL A 73 0.21 6.47 3.32
N VAL A 74 -1.01 5.99 3.02
CA VAL A 74 -1.43 4.62 3.36
C VAL A 74 -0.59 3.60 2.61
N CYS A 75 -0.43 3.74 1.29
CA CYS A 75 0.44 2.86 0.50
C CYS A 75 1.88 2.85 1.03
N LYS A 76 2.45 4.02 1.35
CA LYS A 76 3.80 4.12 1.93
C LYS A 76 3.92 3.46 3.30
N GLN A 77 2.90 3.57 4.14
CA GLN A 77 2.89 2.93 5.47
C GLN A 77 2.72 1.42 5.35
N ALA A 78 1.87 0.95 4.44
CA ALA A 78 1.64 -0.47 4.19
C ALA A 78 2.89 -1.20 3.71
N VAL A 79 3.72 -0.55 2.88
CA VAL A 79 5.00 -1.11 2.40
C VAL A 79 6.18 -0.82 3.33
N SER A 80 6.00 0.00 4.37
CA SER A 80 7.08 0.33 5.30
C SER A 80 7.28 -0.80 6.31
N ALA A 81 8.53 -1.14 6.61
CA ALA A 81 8.88 -2.11 7.66
C ALA A 81 8.31 -1.77 9.05
N LYS A 82 7.90 -0.51 9.25
CA LYS A 82 7.37 0.00 10.51
C LYS A 82 5.84 -0.18 10.60
N GLY A 83 5.13 -0.39 9.49
CA GLY A 83 3.69 -0.65 9.41
C GLY A 83 2.78 0.59 9.50
N PHE A 84 1.51 0.39 9.87
CA PHE A 84 0.55 1.47 10.11
C PHE A 84 0.74 2.10 11.49
N HIS A 85 0.62 3.43 11.55
CA HIS A 85 0.74 4.19 12.80
C HIS A 85 -0.28 5.31 12.83
N GLU A 86 -0.95 5.51 13.95
CA GLU A 86 -2.03 6.50 14.09
C GLU A 86 -1.49 7.93 14.13
N ARG A 87 -0.34 8.16 14.78
CA ARG A 87 0.22 9.52 14.89
C ARG A 87 0.99 9.93 13.63
N PRO A 88 0.77 11.14 13.11
CA PRO A 88 1.68 11.72 12.13
C PRO A 88 3.07 11.75 12.75
N GLN A 89 4.02 11.02 12.17
CA GLN A 89 5.42 11.11 12.59
C GLN A 89 5.85 12.53 12.28
N ARG A 90 5.82 13.42 13.28
CA ARG A 90 6.46 14.72 13.18
C ARG A 90 7.88 14.40 12.75
N ARG A 91 8.33 14.98 11.63
CA ARG A 91 9.76 15.06 11.33
C ARG A 91 10.35 15.93 12.42
N ARG A 92 10.59 15.34 13.60
CA ARG A 92 11.53 15.88 14.55
C ARG A 92 12.84 15.90 13.76
N GLY A 93 13.40 17.10 13.58
CA GLY A 93 14.74 17.23 13.06
C GLY A 93 15.65 16.44 13.98
N GLU A 94 15.99 15.23 13.56
CA GLU A 94 17.04 14.42 14.15
C GLU A 94 18.04 14.26 13.01
N GLY A 95 19.20 14.86 13.24
CA GLY A 95 20.30 14.91 12.30
C GLY A 95 20.75 13.52 11.88
N SER A 96 21.64 13.54 10.89
CA SER A 96 22.55 12.47 10.49
C SER A 96 22.63 11.33 11.50
N ALA A 97 21.88 10.26 11.24
CA ALA A 97 22.09 8.95 11.82
C ALA A 97 21.93 7.96 10.67
N GLU A 98 23.05 7.75 10.00
CA GLU A 98 23.31 6.63 9.10
C GLU A 98 22.70 5.36 9.70
N GLY A 99 21.80 4.70 8.96
CA GLY A 99 21.24 3.44 9.46
C GLY A 99 19.94 2.94 8.84
N ARG A 100 19.39 3.53 7.78
CA ARG A 100 18.19 2.98 7.09
C ARG A 100 18.34 2.67 5.60
N ASP A 101 19.54 2.75 5.05
CA ASP A 101 19.79 2.36 3.66
C ASP A 101 20.02 0.85 3.48
N THR A 102 20.22 0.10 4.57
CA THR A 102 20.50 -1.35 4.50
C THR A 102 19.26 -2.22 4.39
N THR A 103 18.09 -1.79 4.89
CA THR A 103 16.87 -2.62 4.88
C THR A 103 16.21 -2.66 3.50
N THR A 104 16.17 -1.52 2.79
CA THR A 104 15.57 -1.44 1.44
C THR A 104 16.39 -2.21 0.40
N GLN A 105 17.72 -2.17 0.51
CA GLN A 105 18.61 -2.90 -0.40
C GLN A 105 18.62 -4.41 -0.13
N ALA A 106 18.56 -4.82 1.14
CA ALA A 106 18.50 -6.25 1.50
C ALA A 106 17.19 -6.90 1.01
N GLN A 107 16.06 -6.20 1.13
CA GLN A 107 14.77 -6.68 0.62
C GLN A 107 14.76 -6.76 -0.92
N LEU A 108 15.34 -5.77 -1.60
CA LEU A 108 15.54 -5.82 -3.07
C LEU A 108 16.40 -7.01 -3.49
N ARG A 109 17.52 -7.26 -2.80
CA ARG A 109 18.39 -8.41 -3.08
C ARG A 109 17.67 -9.74 -2.83
N GLN A 110 16.90 -9.86 -1.75
CA GLN A 110 16.13 -11.07 -1.46
C GLN A 110 15.08 -11.34 -2.56
N MET A 111 14.40 -10.29 -3.03
CA MET A 111 13.44 -10.40 -4.14
C MET A 111 14.13 -10.75 -5.46
N GLN A 112 15.29 -10.16 -5.76
CA GLN A 112 16.09 -10.51 -6.94
C GLN A 112 16.58 -11.97 -6.90
N HIS A 113 17.01 -12.46 -5.73
CA HIS A 113 17.38 -13.86 -5.56
C HIS A 113 16.19 -14.80 -5.79
N ARG A 114 15.01 -14.44 -5.28
CA ARG A 114 13.79 -15.22 -5.48
C ARG A 114 13.36 -15.26 -6.95
N LEU A 115 13.45 -14.14 -7.66
CA LEU A 115 13.18 -14.07 -9.10
C LEU A 115 14.13 -14.97 -9.89
N LYS A 116 15.43 -14.87 -9.63
CA LYS A 116 16.44 -15.67 -10.32
C LYS A 116 16.26 -17.17 -10.07
N TYR A 117 15.92 -17.58 -8.85
CA TYR A 117 15.65 -18.97 -8.53
C TYR A 117 14.41 -19.50 -9.27
N LEU A 118 13.32 -18.72 -9.30
CA LEU A 118 12.11 -19.07 -10.03
C LEU A 118 12.35 -19.18 -11.55
N GLU A 119 13.17 -18.29 -12.13
CA GLU A 119 13.56 -18.38 -13.55
C GLU A 119 14.30 -19.68 -13.85
N GLN A 120 15.25 -20.07 -12.99
CA GLN A 120 15.99 -21.33 -13.15
C GLN A 120 15.09 -22.56 -13.05
N GLU A 121 14.10 -22.54 -12.15
CA GLU A 121 13.13 -23.64 -12.03
C GLU A 121 12.23 -23.74 -13.26
N VAL A 122 11.79 -22.61 -13.82
CA VAL A 122 11.03 -22.57 -15.08
C VAL A 122 11.88 -23.04 -16.26
N GLU A 123 13.16 -22.66 -16.34
CA GLU A 123 14.07 -23.14 -17.40
C GLU A 123 14.32 -24.65 -17.29
N PHE A 124 14.49 -25.16 -16.07
CA PHE A 124 14.66 -26.59 -15.83
C PHE A 124 13.40 -27.38 -16.23
N LEU A 125 12.21 -26.90 -15.83
CA LEU A 125 10.93 -27.50 -16.22
C LEU A 125 10.69 -27.43 -17.73
N LYS A 126 11.07 -26.33 -18.40
CA LYS A 126 11.07 -26.21 -19.86
C LYS A 126 12.00 -27.22 -20.53
N LYS A 127 13.19 -27.46 -19.96
CA LYS A 127 14.15 -28.43 -20.50
C LYS A 127 13.66 -29.86 -20.37
N ILE A 128 13.02 -30.23 -19.25
CA ILE A 128 12.42 -31.56 -19.06
C ILE A 128 11.21 -31.77 -19.98
N SER A 129 10.34 -30.77 -20.10
CA SER A 129 9.15 -30.86 -20.98
C SER A 129 9.54 -30.95 -22.46
N SER A 130 10.52 -30.17 -22.91
CA SER A 130 11.07 -30.29 -24.27
C SER A 130 11.76 -31.63 -24.51
N ALA A 131 12.41 -32.23 -23.50
CA ALA A 131 12.98 -33.58 -23.59
C ALA A 131 11.91 -34.70 -23.61
N ARG A 132 10.74 -34.48 -23.00
CA ARG A 132 9.59 -35.41 -23.06
C ARG A 132 8.75 -35.27 -24.33
N GLY A 133 8.74 -34.11 -24.97
CA GLY A 133 8.01 -33.85 -26.22
C GLY A 133 8.55 -34.58 -27.46
N GLY A 134 9.75 -35.16 -27.39
CA GLY A 134 10.42 -35.82 -28.52
C GLY A 134 10.14 -37.32 -28.70
N ARG A 135 9.16 -37.92 -28.02
CA ARG A 135 8.81 -39.34 -28.20
C ARG A 135 7.37 -39.51 -28.69
N LYS A 136 7.14 -39.33 -29.99
CA LYS A 136 6.00 -39.93 -30.71
C LYS A 136 6.51 -40.93 -31.77
N GLN A 137 6.32 -42.21 -31.42
CA GLN A 137 5.91 -43.36 -32.25
C GLN A 137 6.79 -43.85 -33.43
N GLY A 138 7.46 -45.01 -33.19
CA GLY A 138 7.53 -46.24 -34.04
C GLY A 138 8.05 -46.20 -35.49
N PRO A 139 8.33 -47.34 -36.15
CA PRO A 139 7.99 -48.73 -35.78
C PRO A 139 9.15 -49.75 -35.86
N ARG A 140 8.91 -50.97 -35.33
CA ARG A 140 9.63 -52.22 -35.66
C ARG A 140 9.55 -52.51 -37.17
N PRO A 141 10.59 -53.11 -37.78
CA PRO A 141 10.73 -54.57 -37.82
C PRO A 141 12.09 -55.07 -37.30
#